data_AF-A0A1U7IRP1-F1
#
_entry.id   AF-A0A1U7IRP1-F1
#
_cell.length_a   1.000
_cell.length_b   1.000
_cell.length_c   1.000
_cell.angle_alpha   90.00
_cell.angle_beta   90.00
_cell.angle_gamma   90.00
#
_symmetry.space_group_name_H-M   'P 1'
#
loop_
_entity.id
_entity.type
_entity.pdbx_description
1 polymer ?
#
loop_
_entity_poly.entity_id
_entity_poly.type
_entity_poly.pdbx_seq_one_letter_code
_entity_poly.pdbx_strand_id
1 'polypeptide(L)'
;MSKTLAIQLPDELEAQLLQKAKQLNISLESLVLQSLTQLVDSPIPDEFDPISPLLGTLTAEVNDIGENHDRYIGSALQQEIASAE
;
A
#
# COMPACT_ATOMS: atom_id res chain seq x y z
N MET A 1 15.60 -18.72 -20.79
CA MET A 1 14.88 -20.01 -20.92
C MET A 1 13.40 -19.72 -20.78
N SER A 2 12.58 -19.98 -21.80
CA SER A 2 11.11 -19.88 -21.69
C SER A 2 10.56 -21.17 -21.05
N LYS A 3 9.58 -21.03 -20.16
CA LYS A 3 8.83 -22.14 -19.56
C LYS A 3 7.38 -22.02 -19.98
N THR A 4 6.75 -23.14 -20.32
CA THR A 4 5.33 -23.18 -20.70
C THR A 4 4.46 -23.33 -19.45
N LEU A 5 3.47 -22.46 -19.30
CA LEU A 5 2.45 -22.50 -18.26
C LEU A 5 1.09 -22.74 -18.92
N ALA A 6 0.37 -23.79 -18.51
CA ALA A 6 -0.98 -24.07 -18.98
C ALA A 6 -1.99 -23.74 -17.87
N ILE A 7 -2.98 -22.92 -18.17
CA ILE A 7 -4.01 -22.47 -17.23
C ILE A 7 -5.38 -22.75 -17.86
N GLN A 8 -6.28 -23.41 -17.13
CA GLN A 8 -7.70 -23.45 -17.50
C GLN A 8 -8.35 -22.14 -17.04
N LEU A 9 -8.90 -21.39 -17.98
CA LEU A 9 -9.67 -20.18 -17.70
C LEU A 9 -11.16 -20.51 -17.74
N PRO A 10 -11.99 -19.94 -16.85
CA PRO A 10 -13.43 -19.93 -17.04
C PRO A 10 -13.80 -19.16 -18.32
N ASP A 11 -14.80 -19.64 -19.06
CA ASP A 11 -15.23 -19.06 -20.34
C ASP A 11 -15.53 -17.55 -20.26
N GLU A 12 -16.14 -17.12 -19.14
CA GLU A 12 -16.46 -15.71 -18.90
C GLU A 12 -15.19 -14.85 -18.78
N LEU A 13 -14.17 -15.36 -18.10
CA LEU A 13 -12.91 -14.66 -17.92
C LEU A 13 -12.14 -14.57 -19.25
N GLU A 14 -12.15 -15.64 -20.04
CA GLU A 14 -11.55 -15.64 -21.38
C GLU A 14 -12.18 -14.56 -22.27
N ALA A 15 -13.51 -14.47 -22.28
CA ALA A 15 -14.24 -13.47 -23.06
C ALA A 15 -13.86 -12.03 -22.65
N GLN A 16 -13.78 -11.75 -21.35
CA GLN A 16 -13.38 -10.44 -20.83
C GLN A 16 -11.92 -10.10 -21.20
N LEU A 17 -11.01 -11.05 -21.07
CA LEU A 17 -9.60 -10.85 -21.41
C LEU A 17 -9.41 -10.62 -22.92
N LEU A 18 -10.14 -11.36 -23.77
CA LEU A 18 -10.13 -11.15 -25.22
C LEU A 18 -10.67 -9.77 -25.61
N GLN A 19 -11.73 -9.30 -24.95
CA GLN A 19 -12.26 -7.96 -25.17
C GLN A 19 -11.22 -6.90 -24.79
N LYS A 20 -10.58 -7.04 -23.64
CA LYS A 20 -9.54 -6.11 -23.18
C LYS A 20 -8.30 -6.12 -24.07
N ALA A 21 -7.89 -7.29 -24.56
CA ALA A 21 -6.79 -7.44 -25.53
C ALA A 21 -7.11 -6.72 -26.85
N LYS A 22 -8.34 -6.85 -27.36
CA LYS A 22 -8.81 -6.12 -28.54
C LYS A 22 -8.80 -4.60 -28.35
N GLN A 23 -9.25 -4.12 -27.19
CA GLN A 23 -9.25 -2.68 -26.87
C GLN A 23 -7.82 -2.10 -26.85
N LEU A 24 -6.87 -2.86 -26.34
CA LEU A 24 -5.46 -2.48 -26.25
C LEU A 24 -4.66 -2.80 -27.52
N ASN A 25 -5.30 -3.43 -28.52
CA ASN A 25 -4.69 -3.89 -29.77
C ASN A 25 -3.43 -4.77 -29.56
N ILE A 26 -3.48 -5.63 -28.56
CA ILE A 26 -2.42 -6.59 -28.22
C ILE A 26 -2.95 -8.02 -28.24
N SER A 27 -2.05 -9.00 -28.31
CA SER A 27 -2.45 -10.40 -28.16
C SER A 27 -2.85 -10.70 -26.72
N LEU A 28 -3.71 -11.72 -26.56
CA LEU A 28 -4.09 -12.23 -25.24
C LEU A 28 -2.87 -12.66 -24.43
N GLU A 29 -1.91 -13.32 -25.08
CA GLU A 29 -0.65 -13.75 -24.46
C GLU A 29 0.16 -12.57 -23.92
N SER A 30 0.30 -11.49 -24.71
CA SER A 30 0.99 -10.28 -24.26
C SER A 30 0.26 -9.60 -23.10
N LEU A 31 -1.07 -9.58 -23.14
CA LEU A 31 -1.87 -9.04 -22.04
C LEU A 31 -1.67 -9.84 -20.74
N VAL A 32 -1.70 -11.17 -20.83
CA VAL A 32 -1.48 -12.06 -19.68
C VAL A 32 -0.07 -11.90 -19.13
N LEU A 33 0.95 -11.87 -19.99
CA LEU A 33 2.33 -11.67 -19.56
C LEU A 33 2.53 -10.31 -18.90
N GLN A 34 2.02 -9.21 -19.47
CA GLN A 34 2.10 -7.89 -18.85
C GLN A 34 1.41 -7.86 -17.49
N SER A 35 0.24 -8.49 -17.36
CA SER A 35 -0.49 -8.57 -16.10
C SER A 35 0.29 -9.35 -15.04
N LEU A 36 0.89 -10.49 -15.43
CA LEU A 36 1.74 -11.29 -14.53
C LEU A 36 3.00 -10.52 -14.13
N THR A 37 3.65 -9.81 -15.05
CA THR A 37 4.79 -8.94 -14.76
C THR A 37 4.42 -7.84 -13.78
N GLN A 38 3.29 -7.16 -14.00
CA GLN A 38 2.80 -6.13 -13.06
C GLN A 38 2.50 -6.69 -11.66
N LEU A 39 1.98 -7.91 -11.56
CA LEU A 39 1.73 -8.54 -10.26
C LEU A 39 3.01 -8.92 -9.51
N VAL A 40 4.10 -9.22 -10.23
CA VAL A 40 5.40 -9.55 -9.65
C VAL A 40 6.21 -8.29 -9.31
N ASP A 41 6.13 -7.28 -10.17
CA ASP A 41 6.85 -6.00 -10.00
C ASP A 41 6.11 -5.05 -9.06
N SER A 42 4.80 -5.22 -8.88
CA SER A 42 4.10 -4.59 -7.78
C SER A 42 4.61 -5.25 -6.51
N PRO A 43 5.23 -4.50 -5.57
CA PRO A 43 5.48 -5.05 -4.25
C PRO A 43 4.14 -5.62 -3.77
N ILE A 44 4.16 -6.86 -3.29
CA ILE A 44 3.08 -7.36 -2.44
C ILE A 44 2.89 -6.23 -1.43
N PRO A 45 1.72 -5.59 -1.34
CA PRO A 45 1.54 -4.60 -0.32
C PRO A 45 1.72 -5.36 0.99
N ASP A 46 2.90 -5.23 1.61
CA ASP A 46 2.98 -5.06 3.05
C ASP A 46 1.87 -4.07 3.32
N GLU A 47 0.79 -4.56 3.99
CA GLU A 47 -0.51 -3.91 4.17
C GLU A 47 -0.45 -2.44 3.75
N PHE A 48 -1.01 -2.10 2.57
CA PHE A 48 -1.01 -0.73 2.11
C PHE A 48 -1.67 0.15 3.17
N ASP A 49 -0.85 0.76 4.02
CA ASP A 49 -1.30 1.66 5.05
C ASP A 49 -1.44 3.03 4.36
N PRO A 50 -2.67 3.53 4.17
CA PRO A 50 -2.91 4.79 3.49
C PRO A 50 -2.23 6.00 4.17
N ILE A 51 -1.74 5.83 5.40
CA ILE A 51 -1.08 6.86 6.20
C ILE A 51 0.46 6.75 6.12
N SER A 52 1.01 5.62 5.63
CA SER A 52 2.46 5.44 5.46
C SER A 52 3.14 6.53 4.61
N PRO A 53 2.55 7.00 3.48
CA PRO A 53 3.13 8.10 2.71
C PRO A 53 3.24 9.44 3.47
N LEU A 54 2.55 9.56 4.61
CA LEU A 54 2.56 10.77 5.45
C LEU A 54 3.65 10.74 6.53
N LEU A 55 4.35 9.61 6.72
CA LEU A 55 5.46 9.52 7.67
C LEU A 55 6.55 10.53 7.33
N GLY A 56 6.95 11.34 8.31
CA GLY A 56 7.96 12.39 8.14
C GLY A 56 7.48 13.68 7.48
N THR A 57 6.19 13.79 7.12
CA THR A 57 5.63 15.05 6.56
C THR A 57 5.31 16.09 7.62
N LEU A 58 5.09 15.65 8.87
CA LEU A 58 4.84 16.53 10.01
C LEU A 58 6.17 16.95 10.65
N THR A 59 6.34 18.26 10.80
CA THR A 59 7.41 18.84 11.60
C THR A 59 6.84 19.34 12.92
N ALA A 60 7.52 19.04 14.01
CA ALA A 60 7.18 19.53 15.34
C ALA A 60 8.48 19.94 16.04
N GLU A 61 8.39 20.92 16.95
CA GLU A 61 9.52 21.31 17.78
C GLU A 61 9.94 20.20 18.75
N VAL A 62 8.97 19.37 19.16
CA VAL A 62 9.16 18.20 20.02
C VAL A 62 8.94 16.95 19.18
N ASN A 63 9.99 16.16 18.98
CA ASN A 63 10.02 14.99 18.10
C ASN A 63 10.16 13.65 18.85
N ASP A 64 10.27 13.68 20.18
CA ASP A 64 10.44 12.51 21.05
C ASP A 64 9.16 12.13 21.80
N ILE A 65 8.00 12.67 21.38
CA ILE A 65 6.71 12.47 22.07
C ILE A 65 6.39 10.98 22.22
N GLY A 66 6.67 10.16 21.20
CA GLY A 66 6.40 8.71 21.24
C GLY A 66 7.20 7.98 22.33
N GLU A 67 8.44 8.38 22.58
CA GLU A 67 9.32 7.74 23.57
C GLU A 67 9.07 8.27 24.99
N ASN A 68 8.64 9.54 25.11
CA ASN A 68 8.55 10.25 26.39
C ASN A 68 7.12 10.68 26.76
N HIS A 69 6.10 10.06 26.15
CA HIS A 69 4.70 10.45 26.29
C HIS A 69 4.23 10.53 27.75
N ASP A 70 4.54 9.51 28.56
CA ASP A 70 4.14 9.44 29.97
C ASP A 70 4.71 10.60 30.79
N ARG A 71 5.97 10.97 30.51
CA ARG A 71 6.65 12.11 31.16
C ARG A 71 5.95 13.42 30.80
N TYR A 72 5.64 13.63 29.52
CA TYR A 72 4.98 14.86 29.06
C TYR A 72 3.58 15.00 29.65
N ILE A 73 2.77 13.94 29.62
CA ILE A 73 1.45 13.93 30.26
C ILE A 73 1.55 14.24 31.75
N GLY A 74 2.45 13.54 32.47
CA GLY A 74 2.62 13.74 33.90
C GLY A 74 2.97 15.20 34.25
N SER A 75 3.89 15.81 33.48
CA SER A 75 4.27 17.21 33.69
C SER A 75 3.14 18.19 33.40
N ALA A 76 2.35 17.96 32.35
CA ALA A 76 1.22 18.81 31.99
C ALA A 76 0.13 18.76 33.06
N LEU A 77 -0.20 17.56 33.56
CA LEU A 77 -1.19 17.38 34.63
C LEU A 77 -0.75 18.06 35.93
N GLN A 78 0.53 17.94 36.31
CA GLN A 78 1.04 18.64 37.50
C GLN A 78 0.92 20.15 37.36
N GLN A 79 1.23 20.67 36.17
CA GLN A 79 1.14 22.11 35.90
C GLN A 79 -0.31 22.60 35.93
N GLU A 80 -1.26 21.82 35.42
CA GLU A 80 -2.69 22.14 35.47
C GLU A 80 -3.23 22.17 36.91
N ILE A 81 -2.86 21.18 37.73
CA ILE A 81 -3.23 21.13 39.16
C ILE A 81 -2.66 22.34 39.89
N ALA A 82 -1.38 22.66 39.69
CA ALA A 82 -0.73 23.80 40.34
C ALA A 82 -1.29 25.16 39.87
N SER A 83 -1.89 25.22 38.69
CA SER A 83 -2.53 26.44 38.16
C SER A 83 -4.00 26.58 38.59
N ALA A 84 -4.60 25.52 39.15
CA ALA A 84 -5.97 25.49 39.65
C ALA A 84 -6.08 25.80 41.16
N GLU A 85 -4.95 25.84 41.87
CA GLU A 85 -4.82 26.33 43.26
C GLU A 85 -4.54 27.85 43.31
#